data_AF-A0AA92WL07-F1
#
_entry.id   AF-A0AA92WL07-F1
#
_cell.length_a   1.000
_cell.length_b   1.000
_cell.length_c   1.000
_cell.angle_alpha   90.00
_cell.angle_beta   90.00
_cell.angle_gamma   90.00
#
_symmetry.space_group_name_H-M   'P 1'
#
loop_
_entity.id
_entity.type
_entity.pdbx_description
1 polymer ?
#
loop_
_entity_poly.entity_id
_entity_poly.type
_entity_poly.pdbx_seq_one_letter_code
_entity_poly.pdbx_strand_id
1 'polypeptide(L)'
;MKKLLRNKLLGAACLLLLPLGAGAQVQLDSVGRDAKYVNNIIARSQKIVDALQLTDKSSKQNVLHIICNRYFLLNDIYEKFGKNKVGRDAELYKHHFEFAANLENYLSEKQVEQVKDGMTFGVVPKTYQAHLEMIPSLKENEKLQILNWLKEAREFAIDAENSKAKHGWFGKYKGRINNWLTKRGYDLKAEREGWYKRIEAAKKK
;
A
#
# COMPACT_ATOMS: atom_id res chain seq x y z
N MET A 1 -80.19 -22.97 6.55
CA MET A 1 -80.03 -22.28 7.85
C MET A 1 -78.58 -22.33 8.29
N LYS A 2 -78.01 -21.13 8.51
CA LYS A 2 -76.89 -20.78 9.42
C LYS A 2 -75.59 -21.59 9.36
N LYS A 3 -74.52 -20.92 8.90
CA LYS A 3 -73.39 -20.56 9.78
C LYS A 3 -72.51 -19.48 9.13
N LEU A 4 -72.79 -18.22 9.50
CA LEU A 4 -71.77 -17.19 9.65
C LEU A 4 -70.89 -17.58 10.85
N LEU A 5 -69.57 -17.35 10.76
CA LEU A 5 -68.61 -17.02 11.84
C LEU A 5 -67.21 -16.98 11.18
N ARG A 6 -66.75 -15.83 10.65
CA ARG A 6 -66.07 -14.74 11.36
C ARG A 6 -64.85 -15.25 12.15
N ASN A 7 -63.70 -15.39 11.48
CA ASN A 7 -62.40 -15.56 12.15
C ASN A 7 -61.46 -14.40 11.81
N LYS A 8 -60.85 -13.90 12.87
CA LYS A 8 -60.16 -12.62 12.99
C LYS A 8 -58.82 -12.63 12.25
N LEU A 9 -58.54 -11.58 11.49
CA LEU A 9 -57.16 -11.21 11.15
C LEU A 9 -56.39 -10.93 12.45
N LEU A 10 -55.49 -11.83 12.84
CA LEU A 10 -54.31 -11.47 13.62
C LEU A 10 -53.16 -11.33 12.63
N GLY A 11 -52.79 -10.09 12.33
CA GLY A 11 -51.58 -9.77 11.60
C GLY A 11 -50.37 -10.09 12.47
N ALA A 12 -49.63 -11.12 12.10
CA ALA A 12 -48.28 -11.34 12.61
C ALA A 12 -47.34 -10.37 11.87
N ALA A 13 -47.07 -9.22 12.47
CA ALA A 13 -45.99 -8.35 12.04
C ALA A 13 -44.66 -9.04 12.37
N CYS A 14 -44.14 -9.84 11.43
CA CYS A 14 -42.75 -10.26 11.43
C CYS A 14 -41.89 -9.02 11.18
N LEU A 15 -41.47 -8.37 12.26
CA LEU A 15 -40.34 -7.45 12.23
C LEU A 15 -39.11 -8.27 11.82
N LEU A 16 -38.81 -8.27 10.52
CA LEU A 16 -37.51 -8.63 9.99
C LEU A 16 -36.50 -7.68 10.64
N LEU A 17 -35.83 -8.16 11.69
CA LEU A 17 -34.56 -7.63 12.15
C LEU A 17 -33.59 -7.79 10.99
N LEU A 18 -33.52 -6.78 10.12
CA LEU A 18 -32.43 -6.63 9.17
C LEU A 18 -31.14 -6.55 9.99
N PRO A 19 -30.18 -7.47 9.81
CA PRO A 19 -28.91 -7.37 10.50
C PRO A 19 -28.22 -6.10 10.00
N LEU A 20 -28.22 -5.08 10.85
CA LEU A 20 -27.41 -3.88 10.69
C LEU A 20 -25.94 -4.31 10.75
N GLY A 21 -25.28 -4.28 9.59
CA GLY A 21 -23.83 -4.17 9.50
C GLY A 21 -23.04 -5.48 9.51
N ALA A 22 -23.25 -6.36 8.54
CA ALA A 22 -22.11 -7.12 8.01
C ALA A 22 -21.54 -6.29 6.85
N GLY A 23 -20.44 -5.57 7.07
CA GLY A 23 -19.72 -4.93 5.97
C GLY A 23 -19.43 -5.96 4.89
N ALA A 24 -19.71 -5.63 3.62
CA ALA A 24 -19.56 -6.57 2.52
C ALA A 24 -18.15 -7.18 2.54
N GLN A 25 -18.09 -8.52 2.57
CA GLN A 25 -16.83 -9.25 2.55
C GLN A 25 -16.18 -9.07 1.18
N VAL A 26 -14.93 -8.59 1.16
CA VAL A 26 -14.16 -8.48 -0.09
C VAL A 26 -13.86 -9.89 -0.57
N GLN A 27 -14.25 -10.23 -1.80
CA GLN A 27 -13.95 -11.53 -2.38
C GLN A 27 -12.51 -11.56 -2.90
N LEU A 28 -11.82 -12.68 -2.68
CA LEU A 28 -10.51 -12.91 -3.29
C LEU A 28 -10.68 -13.29 -4.76
N ASP A 29 -10.04 -12.53 -5.65
CA ASP A 29 -10.08 -12.77 -7.10
C ASP A 29 -9.09 -13.88 -7.51
N SER A 30 -9.32 -15.11 -7.01
CA SER A 30 -8.43 -16.25 -7.24
C SER A 30 -8.92 -17.23 -8.30
N VAL A 31 -10.13 -17.05 -8.82
CA VAL A 31 -10.76 -18.00 -9.76
C VAL A 31 -9.96 -18.05 -11.06
N GLY A 32 -9.61 -19.26 -11.52
CA GLY A 32 -8.85 -19.47 -12.76
C GLY A 32 -7.35 -19.18 -12.66
N ARG A 33 -6.84 -18.77 -11.49
CA ARG A 33 -5.41 -18.52 -11.26
C ARG A 33 -4.70 -19.77 -10.76
N ASP A 34 -3.41 -19.90 -11.08
CA ASP A 34 -2.57 -20.97 -10.55
C ASP A 34 -2.53 -20.95 -9.02
N ALA A 35 -2.76 -22.11 -8.38
CA ALA A 35 -2.86 -22.20 -6.93
C ALA A 35 -1.56 -21.83 -6.21
N LYS A 36 -0.40 -22.16 -6.79
CA LYS A 36 0.91 -21.81 -6.20
C LYS A 36 1.13 -20.30 -6.26
N TYR A 37 0.77 -19.66 -7.37
CA TYR A 37 0.80 -18.22 -7.52
C TYR A 37 -0.11 -17.52 -6.50
N VAL A 38 -1.37 -17.95 -6.38
CA VAL A 38 -2.32 -17.41 -5.40
C VAL A 38 -1.77 -17.52 -3.97
N ASN A 39 -1.28 -18.70 -3.58
CA ASN A 39 -0.71 -18.92 -2.25
C ASN A 39 0.51 -18.03 -1.96
N ASN A 40 1.37 -17.80 -2.96
CA ASN A 40 2.51 -16.89 -2.82
C ASN A 40 2.08 -15.43 -2.61
N ILE A 41 1.03 -14.97 -3.32
CA ILE A 41 0.49 -13.62 -3.16
C ILE A 41 -0.22 -13.47 -1.81
N ILE A 42 -0.97 -14.47 -1.36
CA ILE A 42 -1.57 -14.48 -0.01
C ILE A 42 -0.48 -14.39 1.04
N ALA A 43 0.55 -15.25 0.98
CA ALA A 43 1.62 -15.26 1.97
C ALA A 43 2.40 -13.93 2.02
N ARG A 44 2.62 -13.29 0.87
CA ARG A 44 3.23 -11.95 0.80
C ARG A 44 2.34 -10.90 1.44
N SER A 45 1.06 -10.90 1.11
CA SER A 45 0.08 -9.91 1.58
C SER A 45 -0.16 -10.06 3.09
N GLN A 46 -0.19 -11.30 3.59
CA GLN A 46 -0.35 -11.60 5.01
C GLN A 46 0.74 -10.94 5.86
N LYS A 47 2.00 -11.00 5.42
CA LYS A 47 3.11 -10.32 6.13
C LYS A 47 2.91 -8.80 6.26
N ILE A 48 2.25 -8.18 5.28
CA ILE A 48 1.94 -6.74 5.31
C ILE A 48 0.80 -6.50 6.32
N VAL A 49 -0.27 -7.30 6.27
CA VAL A 49 -1.41 -7.18 7.19
C VAL A 49 -1.03 -7.46 8.64
N ASP A 50 -0.18 -8.45 8.88
CA ASP A 50 0.30 -8.78 10.23
C ASP A 50 1.04 -7.61 10.88
N ALA A 51 1.81 -6.86 10.09
CA ALA A 51 2.53 -5.67 10.55
C ALA A 51 1.61 -4.51 10.96
N LEU A 52 0.36 -4.49 10.47
CA LEU A 52 -0.64 -3.47 10.84
C LEU A 52 -1.23 -3.71 12.24
N GLN A 53 -1.08 -4.91 12.79
CA GLN A 53 -1.58 -5.30 14.12
C GLN A 53 -3.06 -4.98 14.33
N LEU A 54 -3.88 -5.16 13.29
CA LEU A 54 -5.33 -5.00 13.40
C LEU A 54 -5.87 -5.95 14.49
N THR A 55 -6.99 -5.60 15.11
CA THR A 55 -7.65 -6.47 16.10
C THR A 55 -8.87 -7.15 15.51
N ASP A 56 -9.65 -6.43 14.69
CA ASP A 56 -10.83 -6.95 14.03
C ASP A 56 -10.49 -7.98 12.92
N LYS A 57 -11.08 -9.17 13.04
CA LYS A 57 -10.80 -10.30 12.15
C LYS A 57 -11.36 -10.06 10.74
N SER A 58 -12.52 -9.41 10.63
CA SER A 58 -13.16 -9.13 9.33
C SER A 58 -12.33 -8.12 8.54
N SER A 59 -11.90 -7.04 9.18
CA SER A 59 -11.03 -6.02 8.61
C SER A 59 -9.69 -6.60 8.17
N LYS A 60 -9.06 -7.48 8.97
CA LYS A 60 -7.84 -8.21 8.53
C LYS A 60 -8.05 -8.96 7.23
N GLN A 61 -9.15 -9.72 7.13
CA GLN A 61 -9.43 -10.52 5.95
C GLN A 61 -9.72 -9.64 4.73
N ASN A 62 -10.52 -8.58 4.89
CA ASN A 62 -10.82 -7.67 3.79
C ASN A 62 -9.56 -6.94 3.30
N VAL A 63 -8.73 -6.43 4.21
CA VAL A 63 -7.45 -5.79 3.85
C VAL A 63 -6.52 -6.78 3.15
N LEU A 64 -6.43 -8.03 3.63
CA LEU A 64 -5.66 -9.08 2.97
C LEU A 64 -6.13 -9.28 1.53
N HIS A 65 -7.43 -9.44 1.32
CA HIS A 65 -7.99 -9.66 -0.01
C HIS A 65 -7.80 -8.44 -0.93
N ILE A 66 -7.95 -7.21 -0.42
CA ILE A 66 -7.68 -5.98 -1.19
C ILE A 66 -6.22 -5.95 -1.68
N ILE A 67 -5.26 -6.27 -0.81
CA ILE A 67 -3.83 -6.30 -1.18
C ILE A 67 -3.55 -7.41 -2.19
N CYS A 68 -4.10 -8.62 -1.99
CA CYS A 68 -3.98 -9.73 -2.94
C CYS A 68 -4.54 -9.36 -4.32
N ASN A 69 -5.76 -8.83 -4.35
CA ASN A 69 -6.43 -8.42 -5.58
C ASN A 69 -5.68 -7.31 -6.30
N ARG A 70 -5.01 -6.40 -5.56
CA ARG A 70 -4.12 -5.42 -6.19
C ARG A 70 -2.93 -6.08 -6.89
N TYR A 71 -2.29 -7.06 -6.26
CA TYR A 71 -1.19 -7.79 -6.93
C TYR A 71 -1.66 -8.55 -8.17
N PHE A 72 -2.83 -9.18 -8.09
CA PHE A 72 -3.45 -9.89 -9.21
C PHE A 72 -3.78 -8.94 -10.37
N LEU A 73 -4.44 -7.82 -10.09
CA LEU A 73 -4.76 -6.80 -11.10
C LEU A 73 -3.51 -6.25 -11.77
N LEU A 74 -2.46 -5.95 -11.00
CA LEU A 74 -1.18 -5.50 -11.57
C LEU A 74 -0.60 -6.55 -12.51
N ASN A 75 -0.58 -7.83 -12.10
CA ASN A 75 -0.11 -8.92 -12.94
C ASN A 75 -0.87 -8.98 -14.27
N ASP A 76 -2.20 -8.94 -14.23
CA ASP A 76 -3.05 -9.02 -15.41
C ASP A 76 -2.82 -7.83 -16.36
N ILE A 77 -2.64 -6.62 -15.81
CA ILE A 77 -2.29 -5.43 -16.58
C ILE A 77 -0.93 -5.60 -17.27
N TYR A 78 0.08 -6.09 -16.56
CA TYR A 78 1.41 -6.30 -17.13
C TYR A 78 1.41 -7.40 -18.20
N GLU A 79 0.69 -8.50 -17.99
CA GLU A 79 0.53 -9.57 -18.99
C GLU A 79 -0.21 -9.09 -20.24
N LYS A 80 -1.33 -8.39 -20.06
CA LYS A 80 -2.17 -7.89 -21.16
C LYS A 80 -1.46 -6.90 -22.07
N PHE A 81 -0.73 -5.94 -21.48
CA PHE A 81 -0.13 -4.85 -22.25
C PHE A 81 1.32 -5.12 -22.64
N GLY A 82 2.06 -5.99 -21.94
CA GLY A 82 3.43 -6.37 -22.26
C GLY A 82 4.33 -5.16 -22.58
N LYS A 83 4.75 -5.05 -23.85
CA LYS A 83 5.62 -3.95 -24.33
C LYS A 83 4.88 -2.61 -24.57
N ASN A 84 3.55 -2.60 -24.64
CA ASN A 84 2.74 -1.39 -24.81
C ASN A 84 2.71 -0.56 -23.52
N LYS A 85 3.76 0.23 -23.30
CA LYS A 85 3.90 1.10 -22.12
C LYS A 85 2.76 2.12 -22.00
N VAL A 86 2.32 2.73 -23.10
CA VAL A 86 1.30 3.79 -23.05
C VAL A 86 -0.05 3.24 -22.59
N GLY A 87 -0.49 2.13 -23.21
CA GLY A 87 -1.74 1.48 -22.82
C GLY A 87 -1.69 0.95 -21.39
N ARG A 88 -0.56 0.36 -20.99
CA ARG A 88 -0.35 -0.13 -19.63
C ARG A 88 -0.45 0.99 -18.60
N ASP A 89 0.28 2.08 -18.81
CA ASP A 89 0.34 3.18 -17.84
C ASP A 89 -1.03 3.88 -17.73
N ALA A 90 -1.80 3.97 -18.82
CA ALA A 90 -3.18 4.45 -18.80
C ALA A 90 -4.11 3.53 -17.98
N GLU A 91 -3.96 2.21 -18.10
CA GLU A 91 -4.77 1.26 -17.33
C GLU A 91 -4.40 1.28 -15.83
N LEU A 92 -3.11 1.33 -15.50
CA LEU A 92 -2.65 1.47 -14.12
C LEU A 92 -3.24 2.72 -13.46
N TYR A 93 -3.29 3.84 -14.18
CA TYR A 93 -3.82 5.10 -13.69
C TYR A 93 -5.31 5.01 -13.32
N LYS A 94 -6.14 4.34 -14.13
CA LYS A 94 -7.58 4.17 -13.84
C LYS A 94 -7.82 3.51 -12.49
N HIS A 95 -7.02 2.50 -12.17
CA HIS A 95 -7.15 1.72 -10.94
C HIS A 95 -6.26 2.20 -9.80
N HIS A 96 -5.52 3.30 -9.97
CA HIS A 96 -4.56 3.75 -8.97
C HIS A 96 -5.27 4.19 -7.68
N PHE A 97 -6.29 5.04 -7.81
CA PHE A 97 -7.01 5.62 -6.67
C PHE A 97 -7.95 4.62 -5.98
N GLU A 98 -8.48 3.64 -6.74
CA GLU A 98 -9.36 2.60 -6.21
C GLU A 98 -8.68 1.79 -5.08
N PHE A 99 -7.38 1.54 -5.20
CA PHE A 99 -6.66 0.76 -4.20
C PHE A 99 -6.64 1.45 -2.83
N ALA A 100 -6.32 2.75 -2.79
CA ALA A 100 -6.31 3.51 -1.55
C ALA A 100 -7.73 3.65 -0.97
N ALA A 101 -8.71 4.00 -1.82
CA ALA A 101 -10.11 4.13 -1.40
C ALA A 101 -10.66 2.83 -0.80
N ASN A 102 -10.32 1.68 -1.37
CA ASN A 102 -10.75 0.38 -0.83
C ASN A 102 -10.14 0.10 0.54
N LEU A 103 -8.87 0.45 0.75
CA LEU A 103 -8.20 0.27 2.04
C LEU A 103 -8.75 1.22 3.13
N GLU A 104 -9.09 2.46 2.78
CA GLU A 104 -9.60 3.49 3.70
C GLU A 104 -10.96 3.11 4.34
N ASN A 105 -11.69 2.14 3.77
CA ASN A 105 -12.87 1.57 4.41
C ASN A 105 -12.56 0.78 5.69
N TYR A 106 -11.30 0.34 5.87
CA TYR A 106 -10.88 -0.54 6.97
C TYR A 106 -9.66 -0.02 7.73
N LEU A 107 -8.93 0.94 7.17
CA LEU A 107 -7.64 1.41 7.66
C LEU A 107 -7.64 2.94 7.83
N SER A 108 -6.94 3.42 8.86
CA SER A 108 -6.56 4.83 8.96
C SER A 108 -5.56 5.22 7.87
N GLU A 109 -5.44 6.51 7.55
CA GLU A 109 -4.45 7.04 6.59
C GLU A 109 -3.03 6.53 6.89
N LYS A 110 -2.62 6.52 8.16
CA LYS A 110 -1.32 5.99 8.60
C LYS A 110 -1.14 4.50 8.27
N GLN A 111 -2.18 3.69 8.44
CA GLN A 111 -2.13 2.27 8.10
C GLN A 111 -2.15 2.05 6.59
N VAL A 112 -2.85 2.89 5.82
CA VAL A 112 -2.75 2.89 4.35
C VAL A 112 -1.30 3.17 3.94
N GLU A 113 -0.63 4.16 4.55
CA GLU A 113 0.80 4.41 4.30
C GLU A 113 1.67 3.18 4.62
N GLN A 114 1.40 2.48 5.73
CA GLN A 114 2.11 1.25 6.09
C GLN A 114 1.91 0.12 5.07
N VAL A 115 0.70 -0.02 4.51
CA VAL A 115 0.44 -0.97 3.42
C VAL A 115 1.26 -0.59 2.18
N LYS A 116 1.24 0.69 1.78
CA LYS A 116 2.03 1.17 0.64
C LYS A 116 3.53 0.93 0.86
N ASP A 117 4.03 1.15 2.08
CA ASP A 117 5.41 0.86 2.47
C ASP A 117 5.71 -0.65 2.41
N GLY A 118 4.83 -1.50 2.93
CA GLY A 118 4.98 -2.95 2.87
C GLY A 118 5.07 -3.48 1.44
N MET A 119 4.22 -2.96 0.54
CA MET A 119 4.23 -3.32 -0.89
C MET A 119 5.44 -2.78 -1.65
N THR A 120 6.18 -1.84 -1.06
CA THR A 120 7.36 -1.19 -1.64
C THR A 120 8.62 -1.37 -0.78
N PHE A 121 8.69 -2.46 -0.01
CA PHE A 121 9.85 -2.90 0.77
C PHE A 121 10.31 -1.94 1.88
N GLY A 122 9.44 -1.01 2.30
CA GLY A 122 9.72 0.03 3.28
C GLY A 122 10.79 1.02 2.81
N VAL A 123 10.90 1.24 1.49
CA VAL A 123 11.98 2.08 0.94
C VAL A 123 11.84 3.54 1.36
N VAL A 124 10.61 4.09 1.48
CA VAL A 124 10.39 5.47 1.93
C VAL A 124 10.97 5.70 3.33
N PRO A 125 10.51 5.02 4.39
CA PRO A 125 11.02 5.28 5.74
C PRO A 125 12.52 5.01 5.86
N LYS A 126 13.03 3.92 5.26
CA LYS A 126 14.47 3.57 5.30
C LYS A 126 15.33 4.63 4.61
N THR A 127 14.91 5.09 3.43
CA THR A 127 15.67 6.08 2.66
C THR A 127 15.60 7.45 3.33
N TYR A 128 14.44 7.84 3.84
CA TYR A 128 14.28 9.10 4.56
C TYR A 128 15.18 9.15 5.79
N GLN A 129 15.12 8.12 6.64
CA GLN A 129 15.99 8.00 7.82
C GLN A 129 17.47 8.08 7.46
N ALA A 130 17.90 7.36 6.41
CA ALA A 130 19.28 7.42 5.94
C ALA A 130 19.72 8.84 5.51
N HIS A 131 18.84 9.65 4.92
CA HIS A 131 19.18 11.04 4.60
C HIS A 131 19.35 11.89 5.86
N LEU A 132 18.46 11.73 6.85
CA LEU A 132 18.55 12.46 8.12
C LEU A 132 19.83 12.11 8.88
N GLU A 133 20.21 10.83 8.89
CA GLU A 133 21.44 10.37 9.55
C GLU A 133 22.70 10.79 8.79
N MET A 134 22.65 10.76 7.45
CA MET A 134 23.78 11.13 6.60
C MET A 134 24.05 12.63 6.69
N ILE A 135 22.99 13.45 6.69
CA ILE A 135 23.07 14.92 6.69
C ILE A 135 22.24 15.47 7.87
N PRO A 136 22.78 15.46 9.10
CA PRO A 136 22.07 15.95 10.29
C PRO A 136 21.71 17.44 10.23
N SER A 137 22.41 18.19 9.37
CA SER A 137 22.27 19.63 9.14
C SER A 137 21.14 20.00 8.15
N LEU A 138 20.34 19.02 7.68
CA LEU A 138 19.17 19.30 6.85
C LEU A 138 18.19 20.23 7.55
N LYS A 139 17.69 21.22 6.82
CA LYS A 139 16.63 22.14 7.27
C LYS A 139 15.27 21.45 7.19
N GLU A 140 14.31 21.90 8.00
CA GLU A 140 12.97 21.29 8.05
C GLU A 140 12.26 21.25 6.70
N ASN A 141 12.38 22.31 5.90
CA ASN A 141 11.81 22.35 4.56
C ASN A 141 12.49 21.35 3.59
N GLU A 142 13.76 21.03 3.81
CA GLU A 142 14.49 20.03 3.00
C GLU A 142 14.13 18.62 3.41
N LYS A 143 13.97 18.36 4.71
CA LYS A 143 13.43 17.10 5.21
C LYS A 143 12.06 16.82 4.60
N LEU A 144 11.16 17.81 4.64
CA LEU A 144 9.83 17.69 4.06
C LEU A 144 9.89 17.44 2.55
N GLN A 145 10.73 18.15 1.80
CA GLN A 145 10.86 17.97 0.36
C GLN A 145 11.37 16.57 0.00
N ILE A 146 12.36 16.05 0.74
CA ILE A 146 12.87 14.68 0.57
C ILE A 146 11.73 13.68 0.82
N LEU A 147 11.00 13.83 1.93
CA LEU A 147 9.89 12.94 2.25
C LEU A 147 8.81 12.97 1.16
N ASN A 148 8.42 14.14 0.68
CA ASN A 148 7.42 14.30 -0.37
C ASN A 148 7.84 13.60 -1.67
N TRP A 149 9.09 13.77 -2.12
CA TRP A 149 9.59 13.08 -3.30
C TRP A 149 9.70 11.57 -3.11
N LEU A 150 10.03 11.08 -1.92
CA LEU A 150 10.03 9.65 -1.64
C LEU A 150 8.61 9.08 -1.65
N LYS A 151 7.62 9.80 -1.11
CA LYS A 151 6.21 9.42 -1.18
C LYS A 151 5.69 9.44 -2.62
N GLU A 152 6.04 10.45 -3.42
CA GLU A 152 5.73 10.50 -4.86
C GLU A 152 6.33 9.29 -5.60
N ALA A 153 7.59 8.94 -5.31
CA ALA A 153 8.23 7.75 -5.88
C ALA A 153 7.49 6.45 -5.52
N ARG A 154 6.94 6.37 -4.30
CA ARG A 154 6.18 5.22 -3.80
C ARG A 154 4.90 5.01 -4.58
N GLU A 155 4.20 6.08 -4.97
CA GLU A 155 2.98 5.98 -5.80
C GLU A 155 3.26 5.40 -7.19
N PHE A 156 4.44 5.64 -7.77
CA PHE A 156 4.86 4.95 -8.99
C PHE A 156 5.38 3.53 -8.74
N ALA A 157 6.08 3.31 -7.62
CA ALA A 157 6.69 2.03 -7.31
C ALA A 157 5.68 0.96 -6.88
N ILE A 158 4.59 1.34 -6.23
CA ILE A 158 3.56 0.39 -5.78
C ILE A 158 2.91 -0.34 -6.96
N ASP A 159 2.79 0.35 -8.10
CA ASP A 159 2.20 -0.13 -9.35
C ASP A 159 3.20 -0.82 -10.28
N ALA A 160 4.48 -0.88 -9.91
CA ALA A 160 5.49 -1.48 -10.74
C ALA A 160 5.52 -3.03 -10.62
N GLU A 161 5.69 -3.69 -11.76
CA GLU A 161 5.58 -5.15 -11.96
C GLU A 161 6.28 -6.01 -10.90
N ASN A 162 7.54 -5.67 -10.61
CA ASN A 162 8.43 -6.52 -9.84
C ASN A 162 9.42 -5.68 -9.04
N SER A 163 10.14 -6.34 -8.12
CA SER A 163 11.09 -5.69 -7.20
C SER A 163 12.10 -4.78 -7.91
N LYS A 164 12.67 -5.23 -9.05
CA LYS A 164 13.63 -4.44 -9.84
C LYS A 164 12.99 -3.15 -10.34
N ALA A 165 11.77 -3.21 -10.87
CA ALA A 165 11.04 -2.04 -11.35
C ALA A 165 10.67 -1.09 -10.19
N LYS A 166 10.23 -1.61 -9.04
CA LYS A 166 9.95 -0.81 -7.83
C LYS A 166 11.19 -0.03 -7.39
N HIS A 167 12.33 -0.71 -7.25
CA HIS A 167 13.60 -0.07 -6.89
C HIS A 167 14.10 0.92 -7.95
N GLY A 168 13.79 0.69 -9.22
CA GLY A 168 14.09 1.62 -10.31
C GLY A 168 13.41 2.98 -10.13
N TRP A 169 12.15 3.01 -9.72
CA TRP A 169 11.44 4.27 -9.42
C TRP A 169 12.09 5.03 -8.27
N PHE A 170 12.34 4.37 -7.14
CA PHE A 170 13.07 5.01 -6.04
C PHE A 170 14.48 5.46 -6.44
N GLY A 171 15.16 4.73 -7.32
CA GLY A 171 16.46 5.10 -7.87
C GLY A 171 16.45 6.47 -8.55
N LYS A 172 15.45 6.71 -9.41
CA LYS A 172 15.25 8.00 -10.10
C LYS A 172 15.06 9.15 -9.12
N TYR A 173 14.20 8.97 -8.12
CA TYR A 173 13.91 10.01 -7.13
C TYR A 173 15.07 10.26 -6.16
N LYS A 174 15.82 9.23 -5.77
CA LYS A 174 17.08 9.41 -5.02
C LYS A 174 18.10 10.21 -5.82
N GLY A 175 18.21 9.98 -7.13
CA GLY A 175 19.03 10.81 -8.02
C GLY A 175 18.56 12.27 -8.04
N ARG A 176 17.24 12.51 -8.14
CA ARG A 176 16.64 13.86 -8.06
C ARG A 176 16.98 14.55 -6.74
N ILE A 177 16.81 13.86 -5.61
CA ILE A 177 17.13 14.36 -4.27
C ILE A 177 18.61 14.75 -4.17
N ASN A 178 19.53 13.87 -4.58
CA ASN A 178 20.96 14.14 -4.54
C ASN A 178 21.32 15.39 -5.35
N ASN A 179 20.85 15.48 -6.59
CA ASN A 179 21.11 16.64 -7.45
C ASN A 179 20.54 17.93 -6.85
N TRP A 180 19.39 17.85 -6.18
CA TRP A 180 18.76 18.99 -5.53
C TRP A 180 19.55 19.45 -4.29
N LEU A 181 20.01 18.53 -3.45
CA LEU A 181 20.82 18.86 -2.28
C LEU A 181 22.18 19.44 -2.67
N THR A 182 22.85 18.88 -3.69
CA THR A 182 24.12 19.44 -4.19
C THR A 182 23.94 20.89 -4.68
N LYS A 183 22.85 21.19 -5.40
CA LYS A 183 22.53 22.57 -5.82
C LYS A 183 22.29 23.53 -4.65
N ARG A 184 22.02 23.01 -3.46
CA ARG A 184 21.81 23.79 -2.23
C ARG A 184 23.07 23.91 -1.37
N GLY A 185 24.21 23.43 -1.87
CA GLY A 185 25.52 23.58 -1.25
C GLY A 185 25.96 22.39 -0.39
N TYR A 186 25.21 21.29 -0.34
CA TYR A 186 25.64 20.09 0.36
C TYR A 186 26.71 19.34 -0.43
N ASP A 187 27.88 19.13 0.18
CA ASP A 187 28.88 18.18 -0.31
C ASP A 187 28.50 16.76 0.12
N LEU A 188 27.77 16.06 -0.75
CA LEU A 188 27.28 14.71 -0.46
C LEU A 188 28.40 13.67 -0.28
N LYS A 189 29.62 13.94 -0.77
CA LYS A 189 30.77 13.06 -0.55
C LYS A 189 31.27 13.25 0.88
N ALA A 190 31.48 14.49 1.31
CA ALA A 190 31.90 14.80 2.67
C ALA A 190 30.86 14.34 3.71
N GLU A 191 29.57 14.57 3.45
CA GLU A 191 28.48 14.13 4.34
C GLU A 191 28.47 12.60 4.52
N ARG A 192 28.67 11.86 3.43
CA ARG A 192 28.76 10.39 3.45
C ARG A 192 29.97 9.90 4.24
N GLU A 193 31.14 10.49 4.03
CA GLU A 193 32.35 10.15 4.78
C GLU A 193 32.18 10.44 6.28
N GLY A 194 31.58 11.59 6.61
CA GLY A 194 31.22 11.95 7.99
C GLY A 194 30.25 10.96 8.62
N TRP A 195 29.22 10.53 7.87
CA TRP A 195 28.26 9.53 8.33
C TRP A 195 28.90 8.18 8.63
N TYR A 196 29.78 7.68 7.75
CA TYR A 196 30.51 6.42 8.00
C TYR A 196 31.39 6.51 9.24
N LYS A 197 32.08 7.63 9.45
CA LYS A 197 32.85 7.86 10.68
C LYS A 197 31.96 7.82 11.93
N ARG A 198 30.75 8.40 11.89
CA ARG A 198 29.78 8.33 12.99
C ARG A 198 29.29 6.91 13.27
N ILE A 199 29.00 6.13 12.22
CA ILE A 199 28.61 4.71 12.36
C ILE A 199 29.73 3.89 13.00
N GLU A 200 30.97 4.03 12.52
CA GLU A 200 32.12 3.29 13.06
C GLU A 200 32.43 3.68 14.51
N ALA A 201 32.26 4.95 14.88
CA ALA A 201 32.38 5.40 16.27
C ALA A 201 31.28 4.81 17.16
N ALA A 202 30.05 4.67 16.65
CA ALA A 202 28.93 4.10 17.40
C ALA A 202 29.08 2.59 17.66
N LYS A 203 29.72 1.83 16.75
CA LYS A 203 30.01 0.39 16.95
C LYS A 203 31.04 0.09 18.03
N LYS A 204 31.86 1.08 18.39
CA LYS A 204 32.94 0.95 19.39
C LYS A 204 32.49 1.29 20.81
N LYS A 205 31.23 1.73 20.97
CA LYS A 205 30.58 1.97 22.26
C LYS A 205 29.72 0.78 22.62
#